data_AF-X1NLJ1-F1
#
_entry.id   AF-X1NLJ1-F1
#
_cell.length_a   1.000
_cell.length_b   1.000
_cell.length_c   1.000
_cell.angle_alpha   90.00
_cell.angle_beta   90.00
_cell.angle_gamma   90.00
#
_symmetry.space_group_name_H-M   'P 1'
#
loop_
_entity.id
_entity.type
_entity.pdbx_description
1 polymer ?
#
loop_
_entity_poly.entity_id
_entity_poly.type
_entity_poly.pdbx_seq_one_letter_code
_entity_poly.pdbx_strand_id
1 'polypeptide(L)' 'AEKLGSHKADYGDVAVTINAFNYVPITLVLWRGDEEFNPEGNILFDSTISDYLPTEDINILCETISWKLVKYLKESQKPC' A
#
# COMPACT_ATOMS: atom_id res chain seq x y z
N ALA A 1 9.14 9.13 0.89
CA ALA A 1 8.00 9.08 1.84
C ALA A 1 7.23 10.41 1.89
N GLU A 2 7.90 11.57 1.83
CA GLU A 2 7.28 12.87 2.11
C GLU A 2 6.38 13.46 1.01
N LYS A 3 6.45 12.94 -0.22
CA LYS A 3 5.69 13.48 -1.37
C LYS A 3 4.18 13.17 -1.34
N LEU A 4 3.74 12.26 -0.48
CA LEU A 4 2.35 11.77 -0.41
C LEU A 4 1.68 11.99 0.97
N GLY A 5 2.29 12.80 1.85
CA GLY A 5 1.80 12.99 3.23
C GLY A 5 1.78 11.69 4.04
N SER A 6 2.63 10.73 3.66
CA SER A 6 2.66 9.38 4.22
C SER A 6 3.64 9.31 5.38
N HIS A 7 3.29 8.60 6.44
CA HIS A 7 4.19 8.34 7.56
C HIS A 7 4.75 6.93 7.49
N LYS A 8 5.97 6.74 8.01
CA LYS A 8 6.57 5.42 8.11
C LYS A 8 5.83 4.64 9.19
N ALA A 9 5.49 3.39 8.91
CA ALA A 9 4.96 2.46 9.89
C ALA A 9 6.01 1.39 10.21
N ASP A 10 5.89 0.80 11.39
CA ASP A 10 6.83 -0.21 11.90
C ASP A 10 6.25 -1.61 11.70
N TYR A 11 6.05 -1.98 10.43
CA TYR A 11 5.57 -3.30 10.02
C TYR A 11 6.46 -3.83 8.89
N GLY A 12 6.76 -5.14 8.92
CA GLY A 12 7.60 -5.79 7.89
C GLY A 12 8.98 -5.15 7.70
N ASP A 13 9.57 -5.35 6.53
CA ASP A 13 10.84 -4.71 6.16
C ASP A 13 10.63 -3.24 5.78
N VAL A 14 9.55 -2.96 5.05
CA VAL A 14 9.17 -1.61 4.63
C VAL A 14 7.68 -1.44 4.81
N ALA A 15 7.27 -0.52 5.70
CA ALA A 15 5.89 -0.10 5.79
C ALA A 15 5.70 1.41 5.74
N VAL A 16 4.64 1.80 5.04
CA VAL A 16 4.24 3.18 4.83
C VAL A 16 2.73 3.29 4.95
N THR A 17 2.29 4.19 5.81
CA THR A 17 0.87 4.53 5.95
C THR A 17 0.56 5.81 5.19
N ILE A 18 -0.38 5.71 4.27
CA ILE A 18 -0.85 6.78 3.40
C ILE A 18 -2.28 7.12 3.80
N ASN A 19 -2.50 8.38 4.17
CA ASN A 19 -3.84 8.87 4.46
C ASN A 19 -4.51 9.33 3.15
N ALA A 20 -4.87 8.38 2.29
CA ALA A 20 -5.48 8.67 0.99
C ALA A 20 -6.90 9.25 1.11
N PHE A 21 -7.62 8.89 2.18
CA PHE A 21 -8.92 9.43 2.54
C PHE A 21 -8.88 10.01 3.96
N ASN A 22 -9.75 10.99 4.25
CA ASN A 22 -9.77 11.68 5.56
C ASN A 22 -9.93 10.74 6.76
N TYR A 23 -10.56 9.57 6.58
CA TYR A 23 -10.88 8.64 7.68
C TYR A 23 -10.41 7.20 7.44
N VAL A 24 -9.67 6.96 6.36
CA VAL A 24 -9.18 5.62 6.02
C VAL A 24 -7.66 5.68 5.84
N PRO A 25 -6.89 5.47 6.93
CA PRO A 25 -5.46 5.26 6.80
C PRO A 25 -5.21 3.93 6.10
N ILE A 26 -4.41 3.95 5.04
CA ILE A 26 -4.04 2.76 4.28
C ILE A 26 -2.58 2.48 4.55
N THR A 27 -2.26 1.32 5.14
CA THR A 27 -0.89 0.93 5.43
C THR A 27 -0.43 -0.12 4.44
N LEU A 28 0.61 0.21 3.67
CA LEU A 28 1.29 -0.72 2.79
C LEU A 28 2.45 -1.33 3.54
N VAL A 29 2.53 -2.65 3.57
CA VAL A 29 3.61 -3.41 4.20
C VAL A 29 4.24 -4.31 3.14
N LEU A 30 5.55 -4.18 2.96
CA LEU A 30 6.33 -4.99 2.04
C LEU A 30 7.31 -5.84 2.85
N TRP A 31 7.25 -7.13 2.59
CA TRP A 31 8.16 -8.13 3.12
C TRP A 31 9.11 -8.53 2.00
N ARG A 32 10.40 -8.39 2.25
CA ARG A 32 11.43 -8.82 1.32
C ARG A 32 11.52 -10.33 1.42
N GLY A 33 11.42 -11.00 0.27
CA GLY A 33 11.68 -12.43 0.21
C GLY A 33 13.14 -12.75 0.53
N ASP A 34 13.34 -13.88 1.15
CA ASP A 34 14.64 -14.46 1.47
C ASP A 34 14.78 -15.85 0.81
N GLU A 35 15.76 -16.64 1.24
CA GLU A 35 16.02 -17.97 0.65
C GLU A 35 14.91 -18.99 0.96
N GLU A 36 14.13 -18.76 2.01
CA GLU A 36 13.06 -19.65 2.48
C GLU A 36 11.66 -19.15 2.10
N PHE A 37 11.47 -17.83 1.97
CA PHE A 37 10.16 -17.22 1.68
C PHE A 37 10.16 -16.25 0.49
N ASN A 38 9.08 -16.28 -0.29
CA ASN A 38 8.88 -15.35 -1.40
C ASN A 38 8.57 -13.93 -0.90
N PRO A 39 8.90 -12.88 -1.66
CA PRO A 39 8.51 -11.51 -1.31
C PRO A 39 7.00 -11.36 -1.28
N GLU A 40 6.49 -10.63 -0.28
CA GLU A 40 5.06 -10.42 -0.07
C GLU A 40 4.74 -8.93 0.12
N GLY A 41 3.55 -8.53 -0.29
CA GLY A 41 3.02 -7.19 -0.04
C GLY A 41 1.60 -7.26 0.52
N ASN A 42 1.38 -6.61 1.65
CA ASN A 42 0.09 -6.55 2.33
C ASN A 42 -0.44 -5.11 2.36
N ILE A 43 -1.75 -4.97 2.17
CA ILE A 43 -2.48 -3.70 2.31
C ILE A 43 -3.36 -3.84 3.55
N LEU A 44 -3.08 -3.03 4.56
CA LEU A 44 -3.79 -3.02 5.83
C LEU A 44 -4.68 -1.79 5.93
N PHE A 45 -5.87 -1.99 6.50
CA PHE A 45 -6.85 -0.96 6.81
C PHE A 45 -7.19 -1.02 8.29
N ASP A 46 -7.68 0.08 8.85
CA ASP A 46 -8.29 0.03 10.18
C ASP A 46 -9.63 -0.71 10.14
N SER A 47 -10.02 -1.27 11.28
CA SER A 47 -11.30 -1.92 11.52
C SER A 47 -12.53 -1.13 11.05
N THR A 48 -12.46 0.21 11.03
CA THR A 48 -13.60 1.05 10.61
C THR A 48 -13.84 1.08 9.11
N ILE A 49 -12.97 0.48 8.27
CA ILE A 49 -13.09 0.56 6.81
C ILE A 49 -14.48 0.13 6.30
N SER A 50 -15.06 -0.92 6.88
CA SER A 50 -16.34 -1.48 6.45
C SER A 50 -17.54 -0.58 6.79
N ASP A 51 -17.39 0.37 7.71
CA ASP A 51 -18.40 1.39 7.98
C ASP A 51 -18.40 2.51 6.92
N TYR A 52 -17.27 2.72 6.23
CA TYR A 52 -17.12 3.79 5.25
C TYR A 52 -17.22 3.31 3.80
N LEU A 53 -16.74 2.11 3.51
CA LEU A 53 -16.66 1.58 2.15
C LEU A 53 -17.23 0.15 2.09
N PRO A 54 -18.08 -0.15 1.09
CA PRO A 54 -18.51 -1.52 0.84
C PRO A 54 -17.33 -2.38 0.37
N THR A 55 -17.43 -3.70 0.57
CA THR A 55 -16.38 -4.65 0.21
C THR A 55 -15.94 -4.58 -1.25
N GLU A 56 -16.86 -4.27 -2.17
CA GLU A 56 -16.55 -4.09 -3.59
C GLU A 56 -15.60 -2.90 -3.83
N ASP A 57 -15.88 -1.76 -3.20
CA ASP A 57 -15.04 -0.56 -3.31
C ASP A 57 -13.67 -0.77 -2.64
N ILE A 58 -13.61 -1.51 -1.53
CA ILE A 58 -12.34 -1.88 -0.88
C ILE A 58 -11.48 -2.70 -1.86
N ASN A 59 -12.09 -3.65 -2.58
CA ASN A 59 -11.37 -4.46 -3.55
C ASN A 59 -10.85 -3.62 -4.74
N ILE A 60 -11.69 -2.73 -5.28
CA ILE A 60 -11.30 -1.80 -6.35
C ILE A 60 -10.18 -0.86 -5.88
N LEU A 61 -10.22 -0.41 -4.62
CA LEU A 61 -9.18 0.42 -4.03
C LEU A 61 -7.84 -0.32 -3.96
N CYS A 62 -7.83 -1.56 -3.46
CA CYS A 62 -6.64 -2.41 -3.44
C CYS A 62 -6.05 -2.62 -4.84
N GLU A 63 -6.90 -2.93 -5.82
CA GLU A 63 -6.49 -3.09 -7.22
C GLU A 63 -5.87 -1.79 -7.76
N THR A 64 -6.54 -0.66 -7.55
CA THR A 64 -6.09 0.66 -8.02
C THR A 64 -4.73 1.03 -7.43
N ILE A 65 -4.53 0.81 -6.13
CA ILE A 65 -3.27 1.08 -5.45
C ILE A 65 -2.16 0.20 -6.01
N SER A 66 -2.43 -1.11 -6.17
CA SER A 66 -1.48 -2.08 -6.72
C SER A 66 -1.03 -1.70 -8.13
N TRP A 67 -1.97 -1.36 -9.01
CA TRP A 67 -1.65 -0.91 -10.37
C TRP A 67 -0.87 0.40 -10.39
N LYS A 68 -1.24 1.38 -9.54
CA LYS A 68 -0.49 2.63 -9.43
C LYS A 68 0.95 2.38 -9.00
N LEU A 69 1.19 1.53 -8.00
CA LEU A 69 2.52 1.13 -7.54
C LEU A 69 3.35 0.52 -8.67
N VAL A 70 2.79 -0.48 -9.38
CA VAL A 70 3.44 -1.11 -10.53
C VAL A 70 3.76 -0.10 -11.63
N LYS A 71 2.82 0.82 -11.91
CA LYS A 71 3.02 1.88 -12.91
C LYS A 71 4.15 2.82 -12.50
N TYR A 72 4.16 3.31 -11.27
CA TYR A 72 5.23 4.16 -10.74
C TYR A 72 6.60 3.48 -10.80
N LEU A 73 6.69 2.18 -10.50
CA LEU A 73 7.93 1.42 -10.64
C LEU A 73 8.39 1.35 -12.10
N LYS A 74 7.49 1.05 -13.03
CA LYS A 74 7.80 1.01 -14.48
C LYS A 74 8.25 2.37 -15.00
N GLU A 75 7.64 3.46 -14.53
CA GLU A 75 8.02 4.82 -14.90
C GLU A 75 9.36 5.23 -14.29
N SER A 76 9.66 4.78 -13.07
CA SER A 76 10.94 5.05 -12.38
C SER A 76 12.10 4.21 -12.91
N GLN A 77 11.83 3.06 -13.53
CA GLN A 77 12.82 2.17 -14.14
C GLN A 77 13.10 2.47 -15.62
N LYS A 78 12.40 3.42 -16.26
CA LYS A 78 12.79 3.88 -17.59
C LYS A 78 14.14 4.61 -17.46
N PRO A 79 15.24 4.09 -18.05
CA PRO A 79 16.45 4.89 -18.19
C PRO A 79 16.13 6.09 -19.09
N CYS A 80 16.58 7.27 -18.69
CA CYS A 80 16.62 8.45 -19.56
C CYS A 80 17.31 8.14 -20.88
#